data_AF-A0A1H2LA71-F1
#
_entry.id   AF-A0A1H2LA71-F1
#
_cell.length_a   1.000
_cell.length_b   1.000
_cell.length_c   1.000
_cell.angle_alpha   90.00
_cell.angle_beta   90.00
_cell.angle_gamma   90.00
#
_symmetry.space_group_name_H-M   'P 1'
#
loop_
_entity.id
_entity.type
_entity.pdbx_description
1 polymer ?
#
loop_
_entity_poly.entity_id
_entity_poly.type
_entity_poly.pdbx_seq_one_letter_code
_entity_poly.pdbx_strand_id
1 'polypeptide(L)'
;MRRLRVQGWRWRLLILWIGGGLLAALAVADWDFAVIVKNAENRYGNLGPARKRILDWEELIKSSTSLNEADKLNEVNRFFNRTIRFVDDIQLWRENDYWATPVEMLIKGAGDCEDYSIAKYFTLRRLGIPSEKLRITYVKALNYNQAHMVLTYYASPSAEPLVLDNLINDIRPASQRKDLLPVYAFNAEGLYLAGSNTRKSDTKKLSRWQDILKKMRAEGFAIGEG
;
A
#
# COMPACT_ATOMS: atom_id res chain seq x y z
N MET A 1 19.46 -0.30 -87.98
CA MET A 1 18.00 -0.34 -87.65
C MET A 1 17.82 -0.40 -86.13
N ARG A 2 16.59 -0.20 -85.62
CA ARG A 2 16.29 -0.09 -84.18
C ARG A 2 16.42 -1.42 -83.42
N ARG A 3 16.84 -1.37 -82.15
CA ARG A 3 16.03 -1.80 -80.98
C ARG A 3 16.66 -1.31 -79.66
N LEU A 4 15.82 -0.94 -78.70
CA LEU A 4 16.22 -0.58 -77.33
C LEU A 4 16.34 -1.83 -76.45
N ARG A 5 17.07 -1.71 -75.32
CA ARG A 5 16.68 -2.37 -74.07
C ARG A 5 17.09 -1.52 -72.87
N VAL A 6 16.15 -1.29 -71.97
CA VAL A 6 16.32 -0.58 -70.69
C VAL A 6 15.97 -1.57 -69.57
N GLN A 7 16.95 -1.88 -68.71
CA GLN A 7 16.78 -2.50 -67.38
C GLN A 7 18.18 -2.72 -66.78
N GLY A 8 18.42 -2.53 -65.48
CA GLY A 8 17.55 -1.97 -64.45
C GLY A 8 18.33 -1.64 -63.18
N TRP A 9 17.99 -0.51 -62.53
CA TRP A 9 18.78 0.06 -61.44
C TRP A 9 18.47 -0.64 -60.10
N ARG A 10 19.24 -1.69 -59.75
CA ARG A 10 19.05 -2.45 -58.51
C ARG A 10 19.68 -1.75 -57.30
N TRP A 11 18.94 -0.82 -56.71
CA TRP A 11 19.20 -0.33 -55.36
C TRP A 11 19.07 -1.48 -54.36
N ARG A 12 20.14 -1.82 -53.64
CA ARG A 12 20.11 -2.74 -52.50
C ARG A 12 19.89 -1.95 -51.22
N LEU A 13 18.69 -1.98 -50.66
CA LEU A 13 18.42 -1.45 -49.33
C LEU A 13 19.06 -2.36 -48.27
N LEU A 14 20.04 -1.83 -47.53
CA LEU A 14 20.59 -2.46 -46.34
C LEU A 14 19.67 -2.15 -45.15
N ILE A 15 18.83 -3.10 -44.77
CA ILE A 15 18.03 -3.01 -43.54
C ILE A 15 18.96 -3.37 -42.36
N LEU A 16 19.50 -2.36 -41.70
CA LEU A 16 20.24 -2.52 -40.45
C LEU A 16 19.27 -2.88 -39.32
N TRP A 17 19.33 -4.14 -38.88
CA TRP A 17 18.65 -4.59 -37.67
C TRP A 17 19.31 -4.01 -36.43
N ILE A 18 18.88 -2.81 -36.00
CA ILE A 18 19.21 -2.28 -34.68
C ILE A 18 18.33 -3.02 -33.66
N GLY A 19 18.75 -4.23 -33.30
CA GLY A 19 18.16 -5.06 -32.23
C GLY A 19 18.45 -4.52 -30.82
N GLY A 20 18.30 -3.21 -30.63
CA GLY A 20 18.52 -2.51 -29.36
C GLY A 20 17.36 -2.76 -28.40
N GLY A 21 17.32 -3.94 -27.80
CA GLY A 21 16.32 -4.31 -26.79
C GLY A 21 16.47 -3.49 -25.51
N LEU A 22 15.90 -2.28 -25.49
CA LEU A 22 15.77 -1.49 -24.27
C LEU A 22 14.80 -2.18 -23.31
N LEU A 23 15.35 -3.05 -22.47
CA LEU A 23 14.77 -3.38 -21.18
C LEU A 23 14.85 -2.13 -20.29
N ALA A 24 13.93 -1.20 -20.54
CA ALA A 24 13.65 -0.09 -19.65
C ALA A 24 13.10 -0.67 -18.34
N ALA A 25 14.01 -0.97 -17.41
CA ALA A 25 13.64 -1.29 -16.05
C ALA A 25 12.81 -0.11 -15.52
N LEU A 26 11.53 -0.36 -15.27
CA LEU A 26 10.64 0.61 -14.66
C LEU A 26 11.09 0.81 -13.22
N ALA A 27 12.02 1.74 -13.02
CA ALA A 27 12.43 2.22 -11.72
C ALA A 27 11.20 2.86 -11.06
N VAL A 28 10.51 2.06 -10.25
CA VAL A 28 9.50 2.56 -9.31
C VAL A 28 10.22 3.60 -8.46
N ALA A 29 9.87 4.87 -8.63
CA ALA A 29 10.61 5.96 -8.02
C ALA A 29 10.65 5.78 -6.50
N ASP A 30 11.85 5.80 -5.94
CA ASP A 30 12.06 5.41 -4.55
C ASP A 30 11.50 6.46 -3.59
N TRP A 31 11.22 6.04 -2.37
CA TRP A 31 10.79 6.90 -1.28
C TRP A 31 12.02 7.55 -0.64
N ASP A 32 12.32 8.78 -1.02
CA ASP A 32 13.36 9.57 -0.38
C ASP A 32 12.90 9.99 1.04
N PHE A 33 13.34 9.23 2.03
CA PHE A 33 13.02 9.49 3.44
C PHE A 33 13.64 10.78 3.98
N ALA A 34 14.70 11.32 3.38
CA ALA A 34 15.23 12.64 3.75
C ALA A 34 14.29 13.75 3.27
N VAL A 35 13.71 13.62 2.08
CA VAL A 35 12.64 14.50 1.58
C VAL A 35 11.38 14.37 2.42
N ILE A 36 10.95 13.14 2.75
CA ILE A 36 9.75 12.91 3.58
C ILE A 36 9.90 13.49 4.98
N VAL A 37 11.04 13.27 5.66
CA VAL A 37 11.33 13.87 6.98
C VAL A 37 11.36 15.40 6.89
N LYS A 38 11.99 15.98 5.86
CA LYS A 38 12.04 17.43 5.65
C LYS A 38 10.64 18.02 5.41
N ASN A 39 9.80 17.36 4.62
CA ASN A 39 8.42 17.79 4.36
C ASN A 39 7.55 17.70 5.62
N ALA A 40 7.75 16.65 6.42
CA ALA A 40 7.12 16.52 7.73
C ALA A 40 7.59 17.61 8.72
N GLU A 41 8.89 17.91 8.78
CA GLU A 41 9.45 19.01 9.59
C GLU A 41 8.87 20.38 9.16
N ASN A 42 8.72 20.62 7.85
CA ASN A 42 8.09 21.84 7.32
C ASN A 42 6.58 21.95 7.64
N ARG A 43 5.84 20.82 7.66
CA ARG A 43 4.38 20.78 7.78
C ARG A 43 3.89 20.69 9.23
N TYR A 44 4.64 20.01 10.10
CA TYR A 44 4.26 19.71 11.49
C TYR A 44 5.21 20.31 12.53
N GLY A 45 6.31 20.96 12.10
CA GLY A 45 7.32 21.55 12.98
C GLY A 45 8.30 20.51 13.53
N ASN A 46 8.86 20.77 14.72
CA ASN A 46 9.84 19.87 15.34
C ASN A 46 9.21 18.50 15.65
N LEU A 47 9.60 17.49 14.88
CA LEU A 47 9.10 16.12 15.00
C LEU A 47 9.49 15.41 16.30
N GLY A 48 10.57 15.83 16.97
CA GLY A 48 11.06 15.20 18.20
C GLY A 48 11.15 13.66 18.08
N PRO A 49 10.53 12.88 18.98
CA PRO A 49 10.52 11.41 18.91
C PRO A 49 9.96 10.81 17.61
N ALA A 50 9.09 11.52 16.88
CA ALA A 50 8.54 11.03 15.62
C ALA A 50 9.60 10.86 14.53
N ARG A 51 10.64 11.72 14.54
CA ARG A 51 11.75 11.62 13.58
C ARG A 51 12.44 10.26 13.65
N LYS A 52 12.58 9.69 14.85
CA LYS A 52 13.10 8.32 15.02
C LYS A 52 12.13 7.29 14.43
N ARG A 53 10.83 7.37 14.74
CA ARG A 53 9.83 6.41 14.24
C ARG A 53 9.74 6.37 12.70
N ILE A 54 9.93 7.51 12.03
CA ILE A 54 9.98 7.59 10.56
C ILE A 54 11.25 6.91 10.00
N LEU A 55 12.40 7.09 10.64
CA LEU A 55 13.66 6.42 10.24
C LEU A 55 13.68 4.92 10.61
N ASP A 56 13.02 4.52 11.71
CA ASP A 56 12.81 3.11 12.07
C ASP A 56 11.91 2.40 11.03
N TRP A 57 10.99 3.13 10.41
CA TRP A 57 10.14 2.65 9.31
C TRP A 57 10.89 2.58 7.97
N GLU A 58 11.81 3.51 7.71
CA GLU A 58 12.76 3.39 6.59
C GLU A 58 13.62 2.13 6.73
N GLU A 59 14.16 1.88 7.93
CA GLU A 59 15.00 0.70 8.19
C GLU A 59 14.21 -0.62 8.13
N LEU A 60 12.94 -0.64 8.58
CA LEU A 60 12.03 -1.76 8.33
C LEU A 60 11.93 -2.09 6.83
N ILE A 61 11.76 -1.07 5.97
CA ILE A 61 11.63 -1.27 4.52
C ILE A 61 12.94 -1.78 3.92
N LYS A 62 14.08 -1.21 4.30
CA LYS A 62 15.42 -1.64 3.85
C LYS A 62 15.68 -3.10 4.24
N SER A 63 15.63 -3.41 5.53
CA SER A 63 15.87 -4.75 6.07
C SER A 63 14.88 -5.81 5.55
N SER A 64 13.63 -5.44 5.29
CA SER A 64 12.60 -6.38 4.80
C SER A 64 12.58 -6.59 3.28
N THR A 65 13.35 -5.82 2.49
CA THR A 65 13.22 -5.80 1.02
C THR A 65 13.49 -7.18 0.37
N SER A 66 14.50 -7.92 0.85
CA SER A 66 14.90 -9.24 0.34
C SER A 66 14.14 -10.43 0.95
N LEU A 67 13.27 -10.18 1.94
CA LEU A 67 12.50 -11.24 2.59
C LEU A 67 11.40 -11.84 1.68
N ASN A 68 10.99 -13.07 1.98
CA ASN A 68 9.81 -13.68 1.35
C ASN A 68 8.52 -13.00 1.82
N GLU A 69 7.40 -13.27 1.14
CA GLU A 69 6.12 -12.60 1.44
C GLU A 69 5.62 -12.84 2.87
N ALA A 70 5.81 -14.04 3.44
CA ALA A 70 5.35 -14.35 4.80
C ALA A 70 6.13 -13.56 5.87
N ASP A 71 7.46 -13.45 5.71
CA ASP A 71 8.29 -12.69 6.64
C ASP A 71 8.08 -11.17 6.48
N LYS A 72 7.83 -10.69 5.26
CA LYS A 72 7.39 -9.29 5.01
C LYS A 72 6.09 -8.97 5.75
N LEU A 73 5.09 -9.84 5.66
CA LEU A 73 3.82 -9.69 6.39
C LEU A 73 4.07 -9.64 7.90
N ASN A 74 4.89 -10.57 8.42
CA ASN A 74 5.21 -10.66 9.84
C ASN A 74 5.91 -9.41 10.38
N GLU A 75 7.01 -8.94 9.76
CA GLU A 75 7.73 -7.77 10.27
C GLU A 75 6.92 -6.48 10.15
N VAL A 76 6.16 -6.29 9.07
CA VAL A 76 5.29 -5.12 8.93
C VAL A 76 4.15 -5.14 9.96
N ASN A 77 3.52 -6.28 10.21
CA ASN A 77 2.49 -6.38 11.26
C ASN A 77 3.08 -6.11 12.66
N ARG A 78 4.24 -6.71 12.94
CA ARG A 78 4.98 -6.60 14.21
C ARG A 78 5.45 -5.17 14.48
N PHE A 79 5.92 -4.46 13.46
CA PHE A 79 6.40 -3.08 13.58
C PHE A 79 5.29 -2.14 14.01
N PHE A 80 4.21 -2.01 13.22
CA PHE A 80 3.17 -1.03 13.54
C PHE A 80 2.48 -1.32 14.88
N ASN A 81 2.20 -2.59 15.19
CA ASN A 81 1.61 -2.99 16.47
C ASN A 81 2.50 -2.72 17.71
N ARG A 82 3.82 -2.52 17.53
CA ARG A 82 4.75 -2.15 18.61
C ARG A 82 5.06 -0.65 18.64
N THR A 83 5.14 -0.02 17.48
CA THR A 83 5.56 1.38 17.31
C THR A 83 4.42 2.38 17.58
N ILE A 84 3.16 1.95 17.41
CA ILE A 84 1.97 2.82 17.52
C ILE A 84 1.03 2.34 18.63
N ARG A 85 0.43 3.29 19.37
CA ARG A 85 -0.59 3.05 20.41
C ARG A 85 -2.01 3.28 19.85
N PHE A 86 -2.93 2.34 20.10
CA PHE A 86 -4.33 2.50 19.69
C PHE A 86 -4.99 3.71 20.40
N VAL A 87 -5.61 4.61 19.63
CA VAL A 87 -6.38 5.78 20.10
C VAL A 87 -7.43 6.18 19.06
N ASP A 88 -8.70 6.29 19.45
CA ASP A 88 -9.78 6.71 18.54
C ASP A 88 -9.62 8.17 18.05
N ASP A 89 -10.01 8.44 16.81
CA ASP A 89 -9.88 9.74 16.14
C ASP A 89 -10.44 10.94 16.92
N ILE A 90 -11.57 10.78 17.58
CA ILE A 90 -12.22 11.87 18.33
C ILE A 90 -11.35 12.34 19.51
N GLN A 91 -10.46 11.47 20.00
CA GLN A 91 -9.42 11.80 20.96
C GLN A 91 -8.16 12.36 20.28
N LEU A 92 -7.75 11.77 19.15
CA LEU A 92 -6.45 12.00 18.51
C LEU A 92 -6.38 13.18 17.53
N TRP A 93 -7.43 13.32 16.72
CA TRP A 93 -7.58 14.28 15.61
C TRP A 93 -8.68 15.31 15.85
N ARG A 94 -9.65 15.01 16.74
CA ARG A 94 -10.89 15.79 16.98
C ARG A 94 -11.90 15.73 15.84
N GLU A 95 -11.72 14.77 14.94
CA GLU A 95 -12.65 14.38 13.88
C GLU A 95 -13.12 12.93 14.15
N ASN A 96 -14.02 12.37 13.35
CA ASN A 96 -14.40 10.94 13.45
C ASN A 96 -14.14 10.28 12.10
N ASP A 97 -13.50 9.10 12.09
CA ASP A 97 -13.23 8.34 10.86
C ASP A 97 -12.37 9.22 9.91
N TYR A 98 -11.20 9.61 10.45
CA TYR A 98 -10.13 10.41 9.86
C TYR A 98 -8.97 9.48 9.50
N TRP A 99 -8.77 9.23 8.21
CA TRP A 99 -7.73 8.28 7.79
C TRP A 99 -6.37 8.98 7.71
N ALA A 100 -5.44 8.65 8.61
CA ALA A 100 -4.10 9.22 8.62
C ALA A 100 -3.23 8.64 7.50
N THR A 101 -2.24 9.43 7.05
CA THR A 101 -1.10 8.85 6.33
C THR A 101 -0.22 8.03 7.28
N PRO A 102 0.64 7.13 6.78
CA PRO A 102 1.63 6.45 7.61
C PRO A 102 2.55 7.44 8.35
N VAL A 103 2.86 8.60 7.74
CA VAL A 103 3.64 9.67 8.38
C VAL A 103 2.85 10.36 9.48
N GLU A 104 1.58 10.70 9.26
CA GLU A 104 0.69 11.28 10.27
C GLU A 104 0.54 10.36 11.50
N MET A 105 0.33 9.06 11.29
CA MET A 105 0.31 8.03 12.34
C MET A 105 1.64 7.94 13.10
N LEU A 106 2.78 7.90 12.38
CA LEU A 106 4.12 7.89 12.99
C LEU A 106 4.46 9.21 13.71
N ILE A 107 3.90 10.34 13.29
CA ILE A 107 4.04 11.65 13.97
C ILE A 107 3.29 11.65 15.29
N LYS A 108 2.03 11.23 15.30
CA LYS A 108 1.26 11.05 16.53
C LYS A 108 1.86 9.98 17.46
N GLY A 109 2.43 8.91 16.89
CA GLY A 109 2.71 7.68 17.64
C GLY A 109 1.43 6.96 18.08
N ALA A 110 0.30 7.30 17.45
CA ALA A 110 -1.03 6.81 17.75
C ALA A 110 -1.89 6.80 16.48
N GLY A 111 -2.96 6.01 16.49
CA GLY A 111 -3.97 5.86 15.43
C GLY A 111 -4.96 4.76 15.80
N ASP A 112 -6.03 4.58 15.03
CA ASP A 112 -6.99 3.49 15.20
C ASP A 112 -6.96 2.48 14.02
N CYS A 113 -8.03 1.70 13.81
CA CYS A 113 -7.95 0.44 13.06
C CYS A 113 -7.70 0.61 11.55
N GLU A 114 -8.22 1.67 10.93
CA GLU A 114 -7.85 2.09 9.58
C GLU A 114 -6.36 2.43 9.50
N ASP A 115 -5.83 3.25 10.40
CA ASP A 115 -4.44 3.70 10.36
C ASP A 115 -3.46 2.51 10.35
N TYR A 116 -3.68 1.50 11.20
CA TYR A 116 -2.88 0.27 11.17
C TYR A 116 -3.02 -0.47 9.84
N SER A 117 -4.23 -0.53 9.27
CA SER A 117 -4.49 -1.24 8.01
C SER A 117 -3.86 -0.52 6.80
N ILE A 118 -3.96 0.81 6.77
CA ILE A 118 -3.38 1.71 5.77
C ILE A 118 -1.86 1.68 5.82
N ALA A 119 -1.26 1.85 7.00
CA ALA A 119 0.19 1.88 7.15
C ALA A 119 0.84 0.53 6.80
N LYS A 120 0.20 -0.58 7.19
CA LYS A 120 0.62 -1.94 6.75
C LYS A 120 0.47 -2.10 5.23
N TYR A 121 -0.65 -1.64 4.63
CA TYR A 121 -0.87 -1.74 3.17
C TYR A 121 0.24 -1.03 2.39
N PHE A 122 0.47 0.26 2.63
CA PHE A 122 1.46 1.03 1.87
C PHE A 122 2.90 0.51 2.06
N THR A 123 3.23 0.03 3.26
CA THR A 123 4.55 -0.59 3.53
C THR A 123 4.72 -1.90 2.74
N LEU A 124 3.70 -2.77 2.70
CA LEU A 124 3.75 -4.02 1.96
C LEU A 124 3.76 -3.79 0.45
N ARG A 125 3.03 -2.79 -0.07
CA ARG A 125 3.13 -2.34 -1.46
C ARG A 125 4.55 -1.89 -1.80
N ARG A 126 5.19 -1.05 -0.95
CA ARG A 126 6.59 -0.63 -1.15
C ARG A 126 7.57 -1.80 -1.10
N LEU A 127 7.30 -2.83 -0.30
CA LEU A 127 8.07 -4.08 -0.24
C LEU A 127 7.81 -5.05 -1.41
N GLY A 128 7.01 -4.64 -2.40
CA GLY A 128 6.76 -5.39 -3.64
C GLY A 128 5.61 -6.39 -3.58
N ILE A 129 4.80 -6.40 -2.51
CA ILE A 129 3.59 -7.23 -2.47
C ILE A 129 2.55 -6.64 -3.45
N PRO A 130 2.01 -7.42 -4.40
CA PRO A 130 1.01 -6.95 -5.36
C PRO A 130 -0.30 -6.49 -4.68
N SER A 131 -0.95 -5.46 -5.20
CA SER A 131 -2.17 -4.89 -4.61
C SER A 131 -3.37 -5.83 -4.70
N GLU A 132 -3.45 -6.69 -5.71
CA GLU A 132 -4.51 -7.69 -5.85
C GLU A 132 -4.48 -8.77 -4.74
N LYS A 133 -3.32 -8.95 -4.08
CA LYS A 133 -3.16 -9.79 -2.88
C LYS A 133 -3.59 -9.08 -1.60
N LEU A 134 -3.64 -7.75 -1.55
CA LEU A 134 -3.87 -6.96 -0.33
C LEU A 134 -5.24 -6.30 -0.36
N ARG A 135 -6.05 -6.50 0.70
CA ARG A 135 -7.33 -5.81 0.86
C ARG A 135 -7.50 -5.30 2.28
N ILE A 136 -7.76 -4.01 2.42
CA ILE A 136 -8.22 -3.40 3.65
C ILE A 136 -9.68 -3.87 3.86
N THR A 137 -9.89 -4.67 4.89
CA THR A 137 -11.13 -5.40 5.14
C THR A 137 -11.73 -4.88 6.43
N TYR A 138 -12.94 -4.30 6.38
CA TYR A 138 -13.67 -3.93 7.60
C TYR A 138 -14.69 -5.01 7.97
N VAL A 139 -14.77 -5.22 9.27
CA VAL A 139 -15.38 -6.37 9.94
C VAL A 139 -16.19 -5.85 11.14
N LYS A 140 -17.04 -6.70 11.70
CA LYS A 140 -17.50 -6.52 13.09
C LYS A 140 -16.60 -7.32 14.02
N ALA A 141 -15.92 -6.65 14.94
CA ALA A 141 -15.18 -7.30 16.02
C ALA A 141 -16.17 -7.72 17.11
N LEU A 142 -16.51 -9.01 17.15
CA LEU A 142 -17.61 -9.55 17.96
C LEU A 142 -17.36 -9.41 19.46
N ASN A 143 -16.13 -9.63 19.91
CA ASN A 143 -15.74 -9.51 21.33
C ASN A 143 -15.93 -8.08 21.89
N TYR A 144 -15.88 -7.08 21.02
CA TYR A 144 -16.05 -5.65 21.35
C TYR A 144 -17.41 -5.10 20.86
N ASN A 145 -18.20 -5.92 20.16
CA ASN A 145 -19.48 -5.59 19.52
C ASN A 145 -19.45 -4.39 18.54
N GLN A 146 -18.27 -3.95 18.08
CA GLN A 146 -18.08 -2.73 17.28
C GLN A 146 -17.60 -3.01 15.84
N ALA A 147 -17.62 -1.98 15.00
CA ALA A 147 -16.94 -2.01 13.70
C ALA A 147 -15.41 -1.97 13.91
N HIS A 148 -14.66 -2.62 13.03
CA HIS A 148 -13.20 -2.73 13.10
C HIS A 148 -12.61 -2.89 11.70
N MET A 149 -11.34 -2.56 11.52
CA MET A 149 -10.64 -2.65 10.24
C MET A 149 -9.33 -3.44 10.38
N VAL A 150 -9.06 -4.31 9.42
CA VAL A 150 -7.86 -5.15 9.36
C VAL A 150 -7.30 -5.17 7.93
N LEU A 151 -6.01 -5.41 7.77
CA LEU A 151 -5.46 -5.74 6.46
C LEU A 151 -5.57 -7.26 6.24
N THR A 152 -6.05 -7.67 5.08
CA THR A 152 -6.06 -9.08 4.65
C THR A 152 -5.12 -9.32 3.49
N TYR A 153 -4.41 -10.44 3.53
CA TYR A 153 -3.51 -10.92 2.50
C TYR A 153 -3.99 -12.23 1.88
N TYR A 154 -4.03 -12.30 0.57
CA TYR A 154 -4.44 -13.46 -0.23
C TYR A 154 -3.24 -14.00 -1.02
N ALA A 155 -2.81 -15.23 -0.73
CA ALA A 155 -1.70 -15.87 -1.47
C ALA A 155 -2.05 -16.12 -2.95
N SER A 156 -3.33 -16.36 -3.24
CA SER A 156 -3.92 -16.42 -4.57
C SER A 156 -5.39 -15.90 -4.51
N PRO A 157 -6.05 -15.57 -5.63
CA PRO A 157 -7.41 -15.03 -5.63
C PRO A 157 -8.48 -15.93 -4.97
N SER A 158 -8.23 -17.23 -4.86
CA SER A 158 -9.10 -18.23 -4.22
C SER A 158 -8.57 -18.76 -2.88
N ALA A 159 -7.43 -18.28 -2.40
CA ALA A 159 -6.88 -18.67 -1.10
C ALA A 159 -7.72 -18.14 0.07
N GLU A 160 -7.70 -18.85 1.20
CA GLU A 160 -8.13 -18.27 2.47
C GLU A 160 -7.20 -17.09 2.84
N PRO A 161 -7.73 -15.92 3.20
CA PRO A 161 -6.90 -14.79 3.56
C PRO A 161 -6.27 -14.95 4.95
N LEU A 162 -5.02 -14.50 5.06
CA LEU A 162 -4.37 -14.19 6.33
C LEU A 162 -4.82 -12.80 6.82
N VAL A 163 -5.04 -12.65 8.12
CA VAL A 163 -5.48 -11.41 8.76
C VAL A 163 -4.32 -10.75 9.51
N LEU A 164 -4.01 -9.51 9.14
CA LEU A 164 -3.04 -8.62 9.78
C LEU A 164 -3.82 -7.55 10.57
N ASP A 165 -3.81 -7.71 11.90
CA ASP A 165 -4.66 -6.96 12.84
C ASP A 165 -3.80 -6.14 13.81
N ASN A 166 -4.38 -5.14 14.47
CA ASN A 166 -3.79 -4.42 15.61
C ASN A 166 -4.32 -4.91 16.96
N LEU A 167 -5.42 -5.66 17.01
CA LEU A 167 -5.95 -6.29 18.23
C LEU A 167 -5.08 -7.47 18.70
N ILE A 168 -4.41 -8.16 17.77
CA ILE A 168 -3.45 -9.24 18.06
C ILE A 168 -2.21 -9.14 17.16
N ASN A 169 -1.07 -9.65 17.63
CA ASN A 169 0.18 -9.67 16.86
C ASN A 169 0.29 -10.87 15.90
N ASP A 170 -0.40 -11.96 16.20
CA ASP A 170 -0.38 -13.18 15.39
C ASP A 170 -1.13 -12.96 14.08
N ILE A 171 -0.45 -13.18 12.96
CA ILE A 171 -1.10 -13.30 11.66
C ILE A 171 -1.76 -14.68 11.58
N ARG A 172 -3.08 -14.71 11.38
CA ARG A 172 -3.86 -15.96 11.38
C ARG A 172 -4.79 -16.05 10.16
N PRO A 173 -5.08 -17.26 9.64
CA PRO A 173 -6.14 -17.46 8.65
C PRO A 173 -7.50 -16.98 9.18
N ALA A 174 -8.36 -16.45 8.29
CA ALA A 174 -9.65 -15.88 8.68
C ALA A 174 -10.58 -16.86 9.42
N SER A 175 -10.55 -18.15 9.12
CA SER A 175 -11.30 -19.21 9.83
C SER A 175 -10.92 -19.36 11.30
N GLN A 176 -9.71 -18.92 11.67
CA GLN A 176 -9.21 -18.90 13.05
C GLN A 176 -9.57 -17.58 13.76
N ARG A 177 -9.97 -16.54 13.03
CA ARG A 177 -10.46 -15.25 13.56
C ARG A 177 -11.97 -15.24 13.72
N LYS A 178 -12.48 -16.20 14.50
CA LYS A 178 -13.91 -16.34 14.83
C LYS A 178 -14.50 -15.13 15.59
N ASP A 179 -13.63 -14.26 16.08
CA ASP A 179 -13.95 -12.98 16.70
C ASP A 179 -14.21 -11.85 15.67
N LEU A 180 -13.94 -12.05 14.39
CA LEU A 180 -14.18 -11.07 13.30
C LEU A 180 -15.22 -11.58 12.30
N LEU A 181 -16.28 -10.80 12.08
CA LEU A 181 -17.28 -11.07 11.04
C LEU A 181 -17.09 -10.11 9.85
N PRO A 182 -16.64 -10.56 8.66
CA PRO A 182 -16.36 -9.68 7.52
C PRO A 182 -17.63 -9.09 6.88
N VAL A 183 -17.55 -7.84 6.40
CA VAL A 183 -18.67 -7.12 5.78
C VAL A 183 -18.33 -6.65 4.36
N TYR A 184 -17.25 -5.89 4.22
CA TYR A 184 -16.74 -5.40 2.93
C TYR A 184 -15.21 -5.26 2.99
N ALA A 185 -14.57 -5.38 1.84
CA ALA A 185 -13.11 -5.27 1.69
C ALA A 185 -12.77 -4.43 0.46
N PHE A 186 -11.71 -3.64 0.50
CA PHE A 186 -11.29 -2.80 -0.61
C PHE A 186 -9.78 -2.71 -0.73
N ASN A 187 -9.32 -2.30 -1.90
CA ASN A 187 -7.97 -1.86 -2.16
C ASN A 187 -8.02 -0.69 -3.16
N ALA A 188 -6.89 -0.26 -3.70
CA ALA A 188 -6.87 0.85 -4.65
C ALA A 188 -7.66 0.56 -5.95
N GLU A 189 -7.75 -0.71 -6.36
CA GLU A 189 -8.41 -1.14 -7.60
C GLU A 189 -9.91 -1.45 -7.44
N GLY A 190 -10.46 -1.44 -6.22
CA GLY A 190 -11.91 -1.47 -5.99
C GLY A 190 -12.41 -2.09 -4.68
N LEU A 191 -13.75 -2.15 -4.56
CA LEU A 191 -14.48 -2.77 -3.45
C LEU A 191 -14.92 -4.20 -3.80
N TYR A 192 -14.92 -5.04 -2.78
CA TYR A 192 -15.36 -6.44 -2.74
C TYR A 192 -16.37 -6.57 -1.58
N LEU A 193 -17.44 -7.33 -1.76
CA LEU A 193 -18.47 -7.53 -0.74
C LEU A 193 -18.38 -8.95 -0.18
N ALA A 194 -18.67 -9.12 1.12
CA ALA A 194 -18.71 -10.45 1.72
C ALA A 194 -19.79 -11.30 1.03
N GLY A 195 -19.37 -12.38 0.37
CA GLY A 195 -20.24 -13.30 -0.35
C GLY A 195 -20.59 -12.94 -1.80
N SER A 196 -20.05 -11.85 -2.40
CA SER A 196 -20.31 -11.56 -3.82
C SER A 196 -19.17 -10.85 -4.56
N ASN A 197 -18.98 -11.25 -5.83
CA ASN A 197 -18.01 -10.63 -6.76
C ASN A 197 -18.46 -9.26 -7.30
N THR A 198 -19.53 -8.66 -6.76
CA THR A 198 -20.09 -7.40 -7.24
C THR A 198 -19.38 -6.19 -6.64
N ARG A 199 -18.50 -5.57 -7.44
CA ARG A 199 -17.96 -4.22 -7.18
C ARG A 199 -19.12 -3.22 -7.05
N LYS A 200 -19.27 -2.62 -5.86
CA LYS A 200 -20.03 -1.37 -5.66
C LYS A 200 -19.04 -0.23 -5.38
N SER A 201 -19.40 1.02 -5.64
CA SER A 201 -18.56 2.15 -5.22
C SER A 201 -19.07 2.70 -3.89
N ASP A 202 -18.25 2.62 -2.84
CA ASP A 202 -18.45 3.41 -1.63
C ASP A 202 -17.73 4.75 -1.83
N THR A 203 -18.49 5.77 -2.24
CA THR A 203 -17.94 7.08 -2.62
C THR A 203 -17.28 7.82 -1.46
N LYS A 204 -17.65 7.53 -0.20
CA LYS A 204 -16.98 8.12 0.97
C LYS A 204 -15.61 7.51 1.21
N LYS A 205 -15.52 6.17 1.18
CA LYS A 205 -14.22 5.48 1.31
C LYS A 205 -13.29 5.79 0.14
N LEU A 206 -13.82 5.89 -1.08
CA LEU A 206 -13.05 6.32 -2.24
C LEU A 206 -12.51 7.75 -2.07
N SER A 207 -13.31 8.68 -1.54
CA SER A 207 -12.88 10.05 -1.23
C SER A 207 -11.77 10.09 -0.18
N ARG A 208 -11.89 9.34 0.93
CA ARG A 208 -10.82 9.25 1.94
C ARG A 208 -9.54 8.63 1.39
N TRP A 209 -9.64 7.57 0.58
CA TRP A 209 -8.49 6.97 -0.08
C TRP A 209 -7.77 7.96 -1.00
N GLN A 210 -8.54 8.75 -1.77
CA GLN A 210 -8.01 9.83 -2.59
C GLN A 210 -7.34 10.94 -1.76
N ASP A 211 -7.85 11.26 -0.56
CA ASP A 211 -7.18 12.21 0.33
C ASP A 211 -5.89 11.65 0.95
N ILE A 212 -5.81 10.37 1.34
CA ILE A 212 -4.53 9.74 1.74
C ILE A 212 -3.51 9.89 0.60
N LEU A 213 -3.86 9.49 -0.63
CA LEU A 213 -2.96 9.57 -1.79
C LEU A 213 -2.53 11.02 -2.07
N LYS A 214 -3.40 12.00 -1.84
CA LYS A 214 -3.10 13.44 -1.95
C LYS A 214 -2.17 13.92 -0.83
N LYS A 215 -2.44 13.55 0.42
CA LYS A 215 -1.60 13.88 1.59
C LYS A 215 -0.20 13.27 1.44
N MET A 216 -0.09 11.99 1.09
CA MET A 216 1.21 11.33 0.88
C MET A 216 2.01 11.93 -0.29
N ARG A 217 1.36 12.34 -1.40
CA ARG A 217 2.06 13.08 -2.46
C ARG A 217 2.60 14.44 -1.97
N ALA A 218 1.89 15.12 -1.07
CA ALA A 218 2.36 16.36 -0.43
C ALA A 218 3.45 16.12 0.64
N GLU A 219 3.50 14.93 1.25
CA GLU A 219 4.60 14.48 2.11
C GLU A 219 5.86 14.10 1.30
N GLY A 220 5.75 13.90 -0.01
CA GLY A 220 6.86 13.62 -0.92
C GLY A 220 6.95 12.16 -1.38
N PHE A 221 5.94 11.33 -1.12
CA PHE A 221 5.92 9.95 -1.61
C PHE A 221 5.66 9.88 -3.11
N ALA A 222 6.52 9.17 -3.83
CA ALA A 222 6.20 8.62 -5.13
C ALA A 222 5.21 7.45 -4.95
N ILE A 223 3.97 7.64 -5.42
CA ILE A 223 2.92 6.62 -5.41
C ILE A 223 2.22 6.64 -6.78
N GLY A 224 2.01 5.45 -7.33
CA GLY A 224 1.15 5.24 -8.51
C GLY A 224 -0.33 5.47 -8.18
N GLU A 225 -1.22 4.79 -8.91
CA GLU A 225 -2.66 4.84 -8.64
C GLU A 225 -3.15 3.70 -7.72
N GLY A 226 -2.32 2.66 -7.47
CA GLY A 226 -2.58 1.57 -6.53
C GLY A 226 -1.36 0.72 -6.18
#